data_AF-A0A4Y9V3S7-F1
#
_entry.id   AF-A0A4Y9V3S7-F1
#
_cell.length_a   1.000
_cell.length_b   1.000
_cell.length_c   1.000
_cell.angle_alpha   90.00
_cell.angle_beta   90.00
_cell.angle_gamma   90.00
#
_symmetry.space_group_name_H-M   'P 1'
#
loop_
_entity.id
_entity.type
_entity.pdbx_description
1 polymer ?
#
loop_
_entity_poly.entity_id
_entity_poly.type
_entity_poly.pdbx_seq_one_letter_code
_entity_poly.pdbx_strand_id
1 'polypeptide(L)'
;MCAPKTGAAAFKEKVDIIQGLVTIAAIIIGGIWTYNVFIKERREYPHANIEQKITHLALSDQQNLLRVGLELTNTGSSLMLVDMSIVRVQQILPNIAIGALHK
;
A
#
# COMPACT_ATOMS: atom_id res chain seq x y z
N MET A 1 2.70 67.97 -2.29
CA MET A 1 3.53 67.80 -1.08
C MET A 1 3.63 66.31 -0.78
N CYS A 2 4.77 65.69 -1.05
CA CYS A 2 5.00 64.27 -0.75
C CYS A 2 5.50 64.16 0.70
N ALA A 3 4.72 63.51 1.56
CA ALA A 3 5.15 63.22 2.93
C ALA A 3 6.36 62.27 2.92
N PRO A 4 7.34 62.46 3.81
CA PRO A 4 8.48 61.54 3.91
C PRO A 4 7.97 60.16 4.32
N LYS A 5 8.42 59.11 3.63
CA LYS A 5 8.12 57.72 4.00
C LYS A 5 8.74 57.45 5.37
N THR A 6 7.91 57.43 6.41
CA THR A 6 8.29 57.08 7.78
C THR A 6 8.95 55.70 7.78
N GLY A 7 10.08 55.52 8.49
CA GLY A 7 10.86 54.27 8.46
C GLY A 7 10.05 53.00 8.79
N ALA A 8 8.95 53.13 9.52
CA ALA A 8 7.99 52.05 9.79
C ALA A 8 7.28 51.52 8.54
N ALA A 9 7.01 52.37 7.53
CA ALA A 9 6.37 51.95 6.28
C ALA A 9 7.32 51.10 5.42
N ALA A 10 8.59 51.50 5.33
CA ALA A 10 9.62 50.74 4.63
C ALA A 10 9.92 49.39 5.31
N PHE A 11 9.77 49.30 6.63
CA PHE A 11 9.90 48.02 7.35
C PHE A 11 8.74 47.07 7.06
N LYS A 12 7.50 47.57 7.06
CA LYS A 12 6.31 46.77 6.73
C LYS A 12 6.37 46.22 5.30
N GLU A 13 6.74 47.05 4.33
CA GLU A 13 6.89 46.61 2.93
C GLU A 13 7.89 45.44 2.79
N LYS A 14 9.01 45.45 3.53
CA LYS A 14 9.98 44.35 3.52
C LYS A 14 9.44 43.07 4.14
N VAL A 15 8.72 43.20 5.26
CA VAL A 15 8.11 42.05 5.95
C VAL A 15 7.05 41.39 5.07
N ASP A 16 6.21 42.19 4.41
CA ASP A 16 5.15 41.69 3.53
C ASP A 16 5.72 40.91 2.34
N ILE A 17 6.81 41.41 1.74
CA ILE A 17 7.52 40.72 0.65
C ILE A 17 8.09 39.38 1.12
N ILE A 18 8.73 39.35 2.29
CA ILE A 18 9.31 38.13 2.86
C ILE A 18 8.21 37.11 3.18
N GLN A 19 7.10 37.56 3.78
CA GLN A 19 5.97 36.70 4.10
C GLN A 19 5.38 36.04 2.84
N GLY A 20 5.24 36.81 1.75
CA GLY A 20 4.81 36.27 0.46
C GLY A 20 5.74 35.16 -0.04
N LEU A 21 7.05 35.41 -0.02
CA LEU A 21 8.05 34.43 -0.46
C LEU A 21 8.04 33.16 0.40
N VAL A 22 7.92 33.29 1.72
CA VAL A 22 7.83 32.15 2.64
C VAL A 22 6.57 31.34 2.37
N THR A 23 5.45 31.99 2.11
CA THR A 23 4.18 31.31 1.81
C THR A 23 4.28 30.50 0.52
N ILE A 24 4.87 31.08 -0.54
CA ILE A 24 5.09 30.38 -1.81
C ILE A 24 6.02 29.18 -1.60
N ALA A 25 7.14 29.37 -0.89
CA ALA A 25 8.08 28.30 -0.60
C ALA A 25 7.42 27.17 0.20
N ALA A 26 6.60 27.49 1.20
CA ALA A 26 5.88 26.51 2.01
C ALA A 26 4.91 25.67 1.16
N ILE A 27 4.19 26.27 0.22
CA ILE A 27 3.30 25.55 -0.70
C ILE A 27 4.10 24.60 -1.61
N ILE A 28 5.22 25.06 -2.16
CA ILE A 28 6.07 24.24 -3.04
C ILE A 28 6.64 23.04 -2.27
N ILE A 29 7.19 23.28 -1.08
CA ILE A 29 7.76 22.23 -0.23
C ILE A 29 6.67 21.23 0.16
N GLY A 30 5.50 21.72 0.58
CA GLY A 30 4.36 20.86 0.91
C GLY A 30 3.89 20.03 -0.27
N GLY A 31 3.86 20.62 -1.47
CA GLY A 31 3.52 19.92 -2.71
C GLY A 31 4.52 18.82 -3.07
N ILE A 32 5.82 19.11 -3.00
CA ILE A 32 6.89 18.13 -3.27
C ILE A 32 6.86 17.00 -2.24
N TRP A 33 6.74 17.34 -0.96
CA TRP A 33 6.65 16.35 0.12
C TRP A 33 5.43 15.44 -0.05
N THR A 34 4.25 16.03 -0.30
CA THR A 34 3.01 15.27 -0.53
C THR A 34 3.13 14.40 -1.78
N TYR A 35 3.71 14.90 -2.87
CA TYR A 35 3.94 14.11 -4.08
C TYR A 35 4.85 12.91 -3.82
N ASN A 36 5.95 13.10 -3.11
CA ASN A 36 6.87 12.01 -2.79
C ASN A 36 6.21 10.96 -1.88
N VAL A 37 5.61 11.38 -0.76
CA VAL A 37 5.00 10.46 0.21
C VAL A 37 3.77 9.75 -0.36
N PHE A 38 2.90 10.45 -1.11
CA PHE A 38 1.64 9.86 -1.55
C PHE A 38 1.69 9.23 -2.94
N ILE A 39 2.47 9.76 -3.88
CA ILE A 39 2.48 9.26 -5.27
C ILE A 39 3.65 8.32 -5.50
N LYS A 40 4.85 8.66 -5.03
CA LYS A 40 6.04 7.84 -5.28
C LYS A 40 6.05 6.61 -4.39
N GLU A 41 5.90 6.76 -3.08
CA GLU A 41 5.92 5.61 -2.15
C GLU A 41 4.77 4.65 -2.41
N ARG A 42 3.57 5.12 -2.78
CA ARG A 42 2.44 4.23 -3.11
C ARG A 42 2.58 3.48 -4.44
N ARG A 43 3.44 3.92 -5.37
CA ARG A 43 3.72 3.20 -6.62
C ARG A 43 4.92 2.25 -6.54
N GLU A 44 5.76 2.41 -5.51
CA GLU A 44 6.96 1.58 -5.33
C GLU A 44 6.66 0.23 -4.68
N TYR A 45 5.50 0.05 -4.06
CA TYR A 45 5.10 -1.27 -3.58
C TYR A 45 4.73 -2.16 -4.79
N PRO A 46 5.35 -3.35 -4.92
CA PRO A 46 4.95 -4.30 -5.94
C PRO A 46 3.51 -4.74 -5.68
N HIS A 47 2.65 -4.58 -6.67
CA HIS A 47 1.27 -5.05 -6.61
C HIS A 47 1.19 -6.38 -7.36
N ALA A 48 0.74 -7.43 -6.70
CA ALA A 48 0.46 -8.69 -7.35
C ALA A 48 -0.91 -9.20 -6.99
N ASN A 49 -1.56 -9.77 -8.00
CA ASN A 49 -2.74 -10.58 -7.81
C ASN A 49 -2.30 -12.02 -7.51
N ILE A 50 -2.85 -12.60 -6.45
CA ILE A 50 -2.59 -13.97 -6.04
C ILE A 50 -3.91 -14.73 -6.14
N GLU A 51 -3.99 -15.66 -7.07
CA GLU A 51 -5.19 -16.48 -7.27
C GLU A 51 -4.89 -17.93 -6.92
N GLN A 52 -5.69 -18.51 -6.03
CA GLN A 52 -5.60 -19.93 -5.71
C GLN A 52 -6.65 -20.70 -6.50
N LYS A 53 -6.20 -21.59 -7.39
CA LYS A 53 -7.07 -22.44 -8.20
C LYS A 53 -7.10 -23.84 -7.61
N ILE A 54 -8.27 -24.26 -7.15
CA ILE A 54 -8.49 -25.58 -6.56
C ILE A 54 -9.39 -26.37 -7.50
N THR A 55 -8.91 -27.50 -7.99
CA THR A 55 -9.71 -28.43 -8.78
C THR A 55 -9.68 -29.82 -8.16
N HIS A 56 -10.82 -30.51 -8.20
CA HIS A 56 -10.92 -31.90 -7.81
C HIS A 56 -11.19 -32.75 -9.04
N LEU A 57 -10.53 -33.90 -9.14
CA LEU A 57 -10.74 -34.88 -10.19
C LEU A 57 -10.96 -36.25 -9.56
N ALA A 58 -12.08 -36.90 -9.85
CA ALA A 58 -12.31 -38.28 -9.43
C ALA A 58 -11.42 -39.22 -10.28
N LEU A 59 -10.58 -40.03 -9.63
CA LEU A 59 -9.74 -41.04 -10.31
C LEU A 59 -10.39 -42.42 -10.25
N SER A 60 -11.14 -42.71 -9.20
CA SER A 60 -11.96 -43.92 -9.02
C SER A 60 -13.03 -43.65 -7.97
N ASP A 61 -13.93 -44.61 -7.74
CA ASP A 61 -15.01 -44.51 -6.74
C ASP A 61 -14.52 -44.23 -5.30
N GLN A 62 -13.23 -44.40 -5.03
CA GLN A 62 -12.62 -44.23 -3.71
C GLN A 62 -11.46 -43.24 -3.68
N GLN A 63 -11.10 -42.64 -4.82
CA GLN A 63 -9.92 -41.77 -4.91
C GLN A 63 -10.25 -40.47 -5.64
N ASN A 64 -9.97 -39.35 -4.96
CA ASN A 64 -10.06 -38.01 -5.51
C ASN A 64 -8.66 -37.40 -5.55
N LEU A 65 -8.27 -36.88 -6.70
CA LEU A 65 -7.09 -36.05 -6.85
C LEU A 65 -7.49 -34.60 -6.63
N LEU A 66 -6.87 -33.98 -5.63
CA LEU A 66 -6.97 -32.55 -5.40
C LEU A 66 -5.76 -31.87 -6.05
N ARG A 67 -6.02 -30.98 -7.00
CA ARG A 67 -5.00 -30.11 -7.60
C ARG A 67 -5.18 -28.71 -7.02
N VAL A 68 -4.11 -28.21 -6.40
CA VAL A 68 -4.05 -26.84 -5.89
C VAL A 68 -2.96 -26.11 -6.67
N GLY A 69 -3.36 -25.13 -7.46
CA GLY A 69 -2.48 -24.22 -8.17
C GLY A 69 -2.49 -22.85 -7.51
N LEU A 70 -1.34 -22.17 -7.53
CA LEU A 70 -1.23 -20.77 -7.19
C LEU A 70 -0.80 -20.02 -8.44
N GLU A 71 -1.59 -19.03 -8.85
CA GLU A 71 -1.27 -18.13 -9.95
C GLU A 71 -0.89 -16.78 -9.37
N LEU A 72 0.25 -16.27 -9.81
CA LEU A 72 0.83 -15.03 -9.32
C LEU A 72 1.04 -14.10 -10.51
N THR A 73 0.30 -13.00 -10.53
CA THR A 73 0.33 -12.03 -11.62
C THR A 73 0.78 -10.69 -11.09
N ASN A 74 1.93 -10.19 -11.55
CA ASN A 74 2.38 -8.84 -11.23
C ASN A 74 1.48 -7.83 -11.95
N THR A 75 0.65 -7.11 -11.19
CA THR A 75 -0.26 -6.09 -11.70
C THR A 75 0.31 -4.67 -11.55
N GLY A 76 1.49 -4.54 -10.93
CA GLY A 76 2.18 -3.27 -10.71
C GLY A 76 3.17 -2.90 -11.80
N SER A 77 3.68 -1.67 -11.73
CA SER A 77 4.75 -1.16 -12.59
C SER A 77 6.16 -1.47 -12.07
N SER A 78 6.26 -2.10 -10.89
CA SER A 78 7.52 -2.49 -10.25
C SER A 78 7.71 -4.00 -10.30
N LEU A 79 8.95 -4.47 -10.45
CA LEU A 79 9.27 -5.89 -10.50
C LEU A 79 9.12 -6.50 -9.09
N MET A 80 8.18 -7.42 -8.93
CA MET A 80 8.00 -8.13 -7.66
C MET A 80 8.99 -9.29 -7.54
N LEU A 81 9.86 -9.23 -6.53
CA LEU A 81 10.72 -10.35 -6.15
C LEU A 81 9.92 -11.33 -5.29
N VAL A 82 9.93 -12.61 -5.68
CA VAL A 82 9.31 -13.70 -4.93
C VAL A 82 10.43 -14.57 -4.38
N ASP A 83 10.70 -14.44 -3.10
CA ASP A 83 11.76 -15.19 -2.42
C ASP A 83 11.26 -16.59 -1.99
N MET A 84 10.04 -16.65 -1.44
CA MET A 84 9.44 -17.90 -0.98
C MET A 84 7.92 -17.89 -1.17
N SER A 85 7.38 -19.01 -1.64
CA SER A 85 5.93 -19.26 -1.69
C SER A 85 5.61 -20.58 -0.99
N ILE A 86 4.65 -20.57 -0.07
CA ILE A 86 4.19 -21.79 0.63
C ILE A 86 2.70 -21.95 0.38
N VAL A 87 2.31 -23.11 -0.18
CA VAL A 87 0.92 -23.53 -0.32
C VAL A 87 0.69 -24.72 0.62
N ARG A 88 -0.37 -24.67 1.43
CA ARG A 88 -0.72 -25.74 2.37
C ARG A 88 -2.16 -26.18 2.15
N VAL A 89 -2.35 -27.49 2.18
CA VAL A 89 -3.67 -28.13 2.26
C VAL A 89 -3.79 -28.70 3.67
N GLN A 90 -4.85 -28.33 4.39
CA GLN A 90 -5.07 -28.79 5.76
C GLN A 90 -6.46 -29.40 5.88
N GLN A 91 -6.53 -30.57 6.51
CA GLN A 91 -7.80 -31.18 6.88
C GLN A 91 -8.21 -30.66 8.26
N ILE A 92 -9.32 -29.93 8.31
CA ILE A 92 -9.91 -29.49 9.57
C ILE A 92 -10.82 -30.60 10.06
N LEU A 93 -10.44 -31.27 11.15
CA LEU A 93 -11.32 -32.23 11.82
C LEU A 93 -12.27 -31.48 12.75
N PRO A 94 -13.57 -31.77 12.73
CA PRO A 94 -14.51 -31.15 13.65
C PRO A 94 -14.21 -31.58 15.09
N ASN A 95 -14.30 -30.64 16.03
CA ASN A 95 -14.05 -30.84 17.45
C ASN A 95 -15.21 -31.62 18.13
N ILE A 96 -15.53 -32.82 17.65
CA ILE A 96 -16.55 -33.70 18.23
C ILE A 96 -15.89 -34.75 19.16
N ALA A 97 -14.57 -34.93 19.07
CA ALA A 97 -13.85 -35.95 19.83
C ALA A 97 -13.71 -35.66 21.35
N ILE A 98 -14.01 -34.45 21.83
CA ILE A 98 -13.96 -34.13 23.27
C ILE A 98 -15.27 -34.51 23.99
N GLY A 99 -16.38 -34.74 23.28
CA GLY A 99 -17.67 -35.12 23.87
C GLY A 99 -17.94 -36.62 24.00
N ALA A 100 -17.13 -37.48 23.39
CA ALA A 100 -17.40 -38.92 23.27
C ALA A 100 -16.61 -39.81 24.25
N LEU A 101 -15.78 -39.24 25.13
CA LEU A 101 -14.97 -39.97 26.12
C LEU A 101 -15.59 -40.02 27.53
N HIS A 102 -16.87 -39.66 27.68
CA HIS A 102 -17.55 -39.61 28.99
C HIS A 102 -18.96 -40.24 28.99
N LYS A 103 -19.16 -41.32 28.22
CA LYS A 103 -20.31 -42.22 28.37
C LYS A 103 -19.89 -43.67 28.43
#